data_AF-A0AAV1H553-F1
#
_entry.id   AF-A0AAV1H553-F1
#
_cell.length_a   1.000
_cell.length_b   1.000
_cell.length_c   1.000
_cell.angle_alpha   90.00
_cell.angle_beta   90.00
_cell.angle_gamma   90.00
#
_symmetry.space_group_name_H-M   'P 1'
#
loop_
_entity.id
_entity.type
_entity.pdbx_description
1 polymer ?
#
loop_
_entity_poly.entity_id
_entity_poly.type
_entity_poly.pdbx_seq_one_letter_code
_entity_poly.pdbx_strand_id
1 'polypeptide(L)'
;MKPYLLRPYSGRRLPENTRVFNYRLSRAHRVVENTFGILTQRWRVYTGRLQVGPETADSIVRATCILHNMLRSAKIGGQNPDDEPDEDEVGVEDEEESILRPIQ
;
A
#
# COMPACT_ATOMS: atom_id res chain seq x y z
N MET A 1 23.20 5.20 -6.51
CA MET A 1 21.82 4.82 -6.08
C MET A 1 21.56 5.48 -4.73
N LYS A 2 20.36 6.03 -4.50
CA LYS A 2 20.03 6.74 -3.25
C LYS A 2 19.93 5.73 -2.09
N PRO A 3 20.54 5.99 -0.92
CA PRO A 3 20.63 5.01 0.18
C PRO A 3 19.27 4.69 0.83
N TYR A 4 18.25 5.50 0.57
CA TYR A 4 16.92 5.39 1.15
C TYR A 4 15.91 4.62 0.29
N LEU A 5 16.30 4.16 -0.91
CA LEU A 5 15.41 3.41 -1.78
C LEU A 5 15.58 1.91 -1.54
N LEU A 6 14.54 1.29 -0.97
CA LEU A 6 14.46 -0.16 -0.84
C LEU A 6 14.28 -0.80 -2.23
N ARG A 7 14.91 -1.94 -2.45
CA ARG A 7 14.79 -2.72 -3.69
C ARG A 7 14.53 -4.18 -3.32
N PRO A 8 13.66 -4.88 -4.07
CA PRO A 8 13.52 -6.32 -3.87
C PRO A 8 14.85 -7.04 -4.17
N TYR A 9 15.12 -8.08 -3.39
CA TYR A 9 16.23 -8.98 -3.63
C TYR A 9 15.99 -9.79 -4.90
N SER A 10 17.02 -9.89 -5.75
CA SER A 10 16.97 -10.62 -7.01
C SER A 10 17.30 -12.10 -6.83
N GLY A 11 16.52 -12.99 -7.46
CA GLY A 11 16.77 -14.44 -7.45
C GLY A 11 15.48 -15.24 -7.30
N ARG A 12 15.47 -16.51 -7.77
CA ARG A 12 14.29 -17.39 -7.69
C ARG A 12 14.25 -18.24 -6.43
N ARG A 13 15.39 -18.53 -5.81
CA ARG A 13 15.52 -19.31 -4.56
C ARG A 13 16.13 -18.42 -3.50
N LEU A 14 15.28 -17.62 -2.84
CA LEU A 14 15.67 -16.72 -1.78
C LEU A 14 15.43 -17.39 -0.42
N PRO A 15 16.30 -17.15 0.58
CA PRO A 15 16.03 -17.59 1.94
C PRO A 15 14.77 -16.90 2.49
N GLU A 16 14.15 -17.51 3.51
CA GLU A 16 12.82 -17.13 4.00
C GLU A 16 12.69 -15.63 4.29
N ASN A 17 13.58 -15.10 5.12
CA ASN A 17 13.56 -13.69 5.53
C ASN A 17 13.58 -12.72 4.33
N THR A 18 14.32 -13.08 3.28
CA THR A 18 14.45 -12.30 2.05
C THR A 18 13.18 -12.38 1.21
N ARG A 19 12.51 -13.54 1.19
CA ARG A 19 11.22 -13.73 0.53
C ARG A 19 10.12 -12.95 1.23
N VAL A 20 10.07 -12.99 2.57
CA VAL A 20 9.13 -12.22 3.40
C VAL A 20 9.33 -10.72 3.17
N PHE A 21 10.57 -10.24 3.13
CA PHE A 21 10.86 -8.84 2.80
C PHE A 21 10.33 -8.46 1.42
N ASN A 22 10.63 -9.24 0.38
CA ASN A 22 10.16 -8.97 -0.98
C ASN A 22 8.62 -8.97 -1.08
N TYR A 23 7.96 -9.86 -0.35
CA TYR A 23 6.51 -9.91 -0.27
C TYR A 23 5.94 -8.64 0.37
N ARG A 24 6.44 -8.25 1.56
CA ARG A 24 6.01 -7.02 2.25
C ARG A 24 6.23 -5.77 1.40
N LEU A 25 7.39 -5.68 0.73
CA LEU A 25 7.69 -4.57 -0.18
C LEU A 25 6.73 -4.52 -1.37
N SER A 26 6.46 -5.66 -2.01
CA SER A 26 5.50 -5.76 -3.10
C SER A 26 4.09 -5.40 -2.67
N ARG A 27 3.66 -5.83 -1.48
CA ARG A 27 2.35 -5.49 -0.90
C ARG A 27 2.21 -4.00 -0.68
N ALA A 28 3.21 -3.36 -0.08
CA ALA A 28 3.21 -1.91 0.11
C ALA A 28 3.12 -1.17 -1.24
N HIS A 29 3.85 -1.63 -2.27
CA HIS A 29 3.74 -1.06 -3.61
C HIS A 29 2.34 -1.24 -4.21
N ARG A 30 1.74 -2.43 -4.09
CA ARG A 30 0.38 -2.73 -4.59
C ARG A 30 -0.65 -1.78 -3.99
N VAL A 31 -0.61 -1.54 -2.67
CA VAL A 31 -1.52 -0.61 -1.99
C VAL A 31 -1.38 0.81 -2.55
N VAL A 32 -0.14 1.28 -2.74
CA VAL A 32 0.13 2.62 -3.27
C VAL A 32 -0.37 2.73 -4.72
N GLU A 33 -0.10 1.75 -5.56
CA GLU A 33 -0.55 1.70 -6.96
C GLU A 33 -2.07 1.68 -7.07
N ASN A 34 -2.74 0.82 -6.30
CA ASN A 34 -4.21 0.74 -6.25
C ASN A 34 -4.83 2.08 -5.82
N THR A 35 -4.26 2.73 -4.80
CA THR A 35 -4.72 4.04 -4.33
C THR A 35 -4.65 5.09 -5.43
N PHE A 36 -3.52 5.18 -6.15
CA PHE A 36 -3.38 6.11 -7.27
C PHE A 36 -4.28 5.74 -8.45
N GLY A 37 -4.53 4.46 -8.69
CA GLY A 37 -5.50 3.99 -9.69
C GLY A 37 -6.90 4.52 -9.42
N ILE A 38 -7.40 4.35 -8.19
CA ILE A 38 -8.72 4.85 -7.75
C ILE A 38 -8.80 6.37 -7.89
N LEU A 39 -7.78 7.10 -7.41
CA LEU A 39 -7.75 8.55 -7.49
C LEU A 39 -7.76 9.03 -8.95
N THR A 40 -6.98 8.40 -9.83
CA THR A 40 -6.89 8.77 -11.25
C THR A 40 -8.16 8.46 -12.02
N GLN A 41 -8.81 7.34 -11.71
CA GLN A 41 -10.08 6.97 -12.34
C GLN A 41 -11.22 7.91 -11.90
N ARG A 42 -11.19 8.37 -10.65
CA ARG A 42 -12.28 9.17 -10.08
C ARG A 42 -12.13 10.67 -10.31
N TRP A 43 -10.91 11.20 -10.32
CA TRP A 43 -10.65 12.63 -10.42
C TRP A 43 -9.82 12.96 -11.65
N ARG A 44 -10.41 13.71 -12.59
CA ARG A 44 -9.77 14.12 -13.86
C ARG A 44 -8.48 14.93 -13.67
N VAL A 45 -8.29 15.56 -12.51
CA VAL A 45 -7.09 16.34 -12.18
C VAL A 45 -5.81 15.49 -12.23
N TYR A 46 -5.91 14.17 -12.01
CA TYR A 46 -4.78 13.24 -12.03
C TYR A 46 -4.54 12.57 -13.38
N THR A 47 -5.44 12.70 -14.35
CA THR A 47 -5.29 12.06 -15.68
C THR A 47 -4.14 12.69 -16.49
N GLY A 48 -3.70 13.89 -16.13
CA GLY A 48 -2.60 14.61 -16.76
C GLY A 48 -1.53 15.03 -15.76
N ARG A 49 -0.52 15.74 -16.27
CA ARG A 49 0.50 16.36 -15.40
C ARG A 49 -0.14 17.49 -14.61
N LEU A 50 0.05 17.48 -13.29
CA LEU A 50 -0.32 18.62 -12.44
C LEU A 50 0.58 19.82 -12.80
N GLN A 51 0.05 20.76 -13.57
CA GLN A 51 0.75 22.02 -13.93
C GLN A 51 0.55 23.08 -12.85
N VAL A 52 0.80 22.72 -11.59
CA VAL A 52 0.65 23.59 -10.43
C VAL A 52 1.90 23.56 -9.57
N GLY A 53 2.06 24.56 -8.69
CA GLY A 53 3.13 24.55 -7.70
C GLY A 53 2.98 23.41 -6.69
N PRO A 54 4.08 23.02 -5.99
CA PRO A 54 4.06 21.90 -5.05
C PRO A 54 3.11 22.09 -3.87
N GLU A 55 2.95 23.32 -3.38
CA GLU A 55 1.97 23.66 -2.34
C GLU A 55 0.54 23.32 -2.79
N THR A 56 0.20 23.71 -4.02
CA THR A 56 -1.15 23.53 -4.55
C THR A 56 -1.39 22.06 -4.89
N ALA A 57 -0.37 21.36 -5.38
CA ALA A 57 -0.43 19.92 -5.58
C ALA A 57 -0.74 19.17 -4.27
N ASP A 58 -0.09 19.57 -3.17
CA ASP A 58 -0.34 18.98 -1.85
C ASP A 58 -1.78 19.26 -1.36
N SER A 59 -2.26 20.49 -1.55
CA SER A 59 -3.65 20.86 -1.27
C SER A 59 -4.65 20.05 -2.11
N ILE A 60 -4.37 19.81 -3.40
CA ILE A 60 -5.21 18.96 -4.28
C ILE A 60 -5.26 17.52 -3.75
N VAL A 61 -4.12 16.93 -3.39
CA VAL A 61 -4.05 15.56 -2.83
C VAL A 61 -4.85 15.46 -1.53
N ARG A 62 -4.66 16.40 -0.60
CA ARG A 62 -5.42 16.42 0.65
C ARG A 62 -6.94 16.54 0.40
N ALA A 63 -7.35 17.44 -0.50
CA ALA A 63 -8.75 17.64 -0.84
C ALA A 63 -9.40 16.38 -1.45
N THR A 64 -8.74 15.72 -2.40
CA THR A 64 -9.30 14.51 -3.03
C THR A 64 -9.37 13.33 -2.08
N CYS A 65 -8.42 13.19 -1.14
CA CYS A 65 -8.50 12.20 -0.05
C CYS A 65 -9.70 12.45 0.87
N ILE A 66 -9.91 13.70 1.31
CA ILE A 66 -11.06 14.07 2.15
C ILE A 66 -12.37 13.78 1.41
N LEU A 67 -12.48 14.23 0.16
CA LEU A 67 -13.67 14.01 -0.66
C LEU A 67 -13.93 12.51 -0.90
N HIS A 68 -12.88 11.73 -1.15
CA HIS A 68 -13.01 10.28 -1.30
C HIS A 68 -13.59 9.65 -0.03
N ASN A 69 -13.07 10.01 1.15
CA ASN A 69 -13.55 9.51 2.43
C ASN A 69 -15.01 9.92 2.69
N MET A 70 -15.37 11.19 2.45
CA MET A 70 -16.75 11.65 2.58
C MET A 70 -17.70 10.89 1.67
N LEU A 71 -17.32 10.65 0.41
CA LEU A 71 -18.13 9.91 -0.55
C LEU A 71 -18.27 8.43 -0.19
N ARG A 72 -17.26 7.83 0.47
CA ARG A 72 -17.35 6.48 1.04
C ARG A 72 -18.29 6.44 2.24
N SER A 73 -18.17 7.38 3.17
CA SER A 73 -19.05 7.48 4.34
C SER A 73 -20.49 7.82 3.98
N ALA A 74 -20.74 8.52 2.88
CA ALA A 74 -22.09 8.78 2.38
C ALA A 74 -22.74 7.54 1.71
N LYS A 75 -21.94 6.54 1.31
CA LYS A 75 -22.38 5.31 0.64
C LYS A 75 -22.72 4.16 1.61
N ILE A 76 -22.86 4.42 2.91
CA ILE A 76 -23.22 3.40 3.90
C ILE A 76 -24.50 2.68 3.44
N GLY A 77 -24.32 1.46 2.92
CA GLY A 77 -25.34 0.68 2.23
C GLY A 77 -24.79 -0.25 1.13
N GLY A 78 -23.60 0.02 0.57
CA GLY A 78 -22.96 -0.86 -0.41
C GLY A 78 -21.49 -1.09 -0.12
N GLN A 79 -21.13 -2.33 0.25
CA GLN A 79 -19.75 -2.82 0.18
C GLN A 79 -19.23 -2.57 -1.25
N ASN A 80 -18.09 -1.90 -1.39
CA ASN A 80 -17.40 -1.87 -2.67
C ASN A 80 -16.51 -3.13 -2.76
N PRO A 81 -16.45 -3.78 -3.93
CA PRO A 81 -15.61 -4.97 -4.13
C PRO A 81 -14.12 -4.72 -3.88
N ASP A 82 -13.68 -3.46 -3.92
CA ASP A 82 -12.27 -3.09 -3.72
C ASP A 82 -11.85 -3.05 -2.23
N ASP A 83 -12.80 -3.17 -1.29
CA ASP A 83 -12.54 -3.29 0.15
C ASP A 83 -12.39 -4.77 0.59
N GLU A 84 -12.30 -5.73 -0.35
CA GLU A 84 -12.03 -7.13 -0.01
C GLU A 84 -10.68 -7.24 0.72
N PRO A 85 -10.63 -7.92 1.88
CA PRO A 85 -9.37 -8.21 2.53
C PRO A 85 -8.49 -9.02 1.58
N ASP A 86 -7.22 -8.65 1.49
CA ASP A 86 -6.23 -9.39 0.71
C ASP A 86 -6.25 -10.87 1.15
N GLU A 87 -6.76 -11.78 0.32
CA GLU A 87 -6.76 -13.25 0.58
C GLU A 87 -5.35 -13.79 0.83
N ASP A 88 -4.33 -13.03 0.43
CA ASP A 88 -2.91 -13.27 0.72
C ASP A 88 -2.49 -12.88 2.15
N GLU A 89 -3.39 -12.55 3.08
CA GLU A 89 -3.11 -12.62 4.53
C GLU A 89 -2.82 -14.06 4.94
N VAL A 90 -1.67 -14.58 4.49
CA VAL A 90 -0.95 -15.58 5.25
C VAL A 90 -0.61 -14.86 6.56
N GLY A 91 -1.29 -15.27 7.63
CA GLY A 91 -0.87 -14.94 8.98
C GLY A 91 0.63 -15.19 9.03
N VAL A 92 1.41 -14.12 9.14
CA VAL A 92 2.76 -14.29 9.64
C VAL A 92 2.49 -14.66 11.08
N GLU A 93 2.45 -15.97 11.36
CA GLU A 93 2.69 -16.44 12.70
C GLU A 93 4.04 -15.84 13.06
N ASP A 94 3.99 -14.74 13.82
CA ASP A 94 5.15 -14.18 14.47
C ASP A 94 5.61 -15.29 15.41
N GLU A 95 6.48 -16.20 14.92
CA GLU A 95 7.27 -17.11 15.73
C GLU A 95 8.31 -16.30 16.55
N GLU A 96 7.90 -15.21 17.20
CA GLU A 96 8.69 -14.58 18.26
C GLU A 96 8.63 -15.40 19.56
N GLU A 97 7.78 -16.43 19.66
CA GLU A 97 7.67 -17.27 20.85
C GLU A 97 8.63 -18.49 20.88
N SER A 98 9.55 -18.62 19.93
CA SER A 98 10.52 -19.74 19.88
C SER A 98 11.87 -19.42 20.56
N ILE A 99 12.22 -18.15 20.73
CA ILE A 99 13.52 -17.72 21.31
C ILE A 99 13.52 -17.56 22.84
N LEU A 100 12.44 -17.93 23.54
CA LEU A 100 12.35 -17.92 25.00
C LEU A 100 11.97 -19.30 25.59
N ARG A 101 12.48 -20.40 25.06
CA ARG A 101 12.48 -21.67 25.81
C ARG A 101 13.79 -21.80 26.59
N PRO A 102 13.74 -22.02 27.92
CA PRO A 102 14.94 -22.24 28.72
C PRO A 102 15.73 -23.42 28.18
N ILE A 103 17.05 -23.27 28.13
CA ILE A 103 17.98 -24.37 27.93
C ILE A 103 17.76 -25.34 29.10
N GLN A 104 17.18 -26.51 28.82
CA GLN A 104 17.39 -27.69 29.66
C GLN A 104 18.62 -28.44 29.15
#